data_AF-A0A2G9XGU0-F1
#
_entry.id   AF-A0A2G9XGU0-F1
#
_cell.length_a   1.000
_cell.length_b   1.000
_cell.length_c   1.000
_cell.angle_alpha   90.00
_cell.angle_beta   90.00
_cell.angle_gamma   90.00
#
_symmetry.space_group_name_H-M   'P 1'
#
loop_
_entity.id
_entity.type
_entity.pdbx_description
1 polymer ?
#
loop_
_entity_poly.entity_id
_entity_poly.type
_entity_poly.pdbx_seq_one_letter_code
_entity_poly.pdbx_strand_id
1 'polypeptide(L)'
;MDLSATPFYIKGSGYPEGEPFPWIVSDFGLVDAIESGITKIPRLPVSDTTGQPDPKYFRLWRNITQDLVAGQRLSNKRPKP
;
A
#
# COMPACT_ATOMS: atom_id res chain seq x y z
N MET A 1 20.15 -9.67 -8.28
CA MET A 1 19.94 -8.29 -7.78
C MET A 1 18.54 -8.27 -7.18
N ASP A 2 18.42 -7.93 -5.89
CA ASP A 2 17.12 -7.82 -5.21
C ASP A 2 16.44 -6.50 -5.63
N LEU A 3 15.15 -6.56 -5.97
CA LEU A 3 14.33 -5.42 -6.38
C LEU A 3 13.12 -5.33 -5.44
N SER A 4 13.41 -5.03 -4.19
CA SER A 4 12.39 -4.87 -3.15
C SER A 4 11.79 -3.46 -3.20
N ALA A 5 10.45 -3.36 -3.24
CA ALA A 5 9.74 -2.08 -3.23
C ALA A 5 9.75 -1.39 -1.85
N THR A 6 9.99 -2.17 -0.80
CA THR A 6 10.13 -1.70 0.59
C THR A 6 11.34 -2.38 1.21
N PRO A 7 12.56 -1.85 1.01
CA PRO A 7 13.78 -2.53 1.40
C PRO A 7 14.11 -2.33 2.90
N PHE A 8 13.11 -2.48 3.76
CA PHE A 8 13.23 -2.29 5.21
C PHE A 8 12.49 -3.40 5.95
N TYR A 9 12.97 -3.75 7.12
CA TYR A 9 12.29 -4.69 8.00
C TYR A 9 10.97 -4.08 8.51
N ILE A 10 9.86 -4.73 8.19
CA ILE A 10 8.53 -4.38 8.68
C ILE A 10 8.28 -5.03 10.05
N LYS A 11 7.31 -4.49 10.79
CA LYS A 11 6.84 -5.09 12.04
C LYS A 11 6.51 -6.58 11.87
N GLY A 12 7.04 -7.40 12.77
CA GLY A 12 6.83 -8.87 12.77
C GLY A 12 7.85 -9.67 11.96
N SER A 13 8.87 -9.02 11.40
CA SER A 13 9.99 -9.66 10.70
C SER A 13 11.05 -10.30 11.62
N GLY A 14 11.04 -9.97 12.92
CA GLY A 14 12.04 -10.42 13.88
C GLY A 14 13.28 -9.50 13.98
N TYR A 15 13.35 -8.45 13.16
CA TYR A 15 14.38 -7.42 13.18
C TYR A 15 13.81 -6.08 13.67
N PRO A 16 14.66 -5.13 14.12
CA PRO A 16 14.24 -3.76 14.38
C PRO A 16 13.48 -3.16 13.19
N GLU A 17 12.30 -2.60 13.46
CA GLU A 17 11.46 -2.01 12.43
C GLU A 17 12.14 -0.79 11.80
N GLY A 18 12.13 -0.72 10.47
CA GLY A 18 12.74 0.37 9.71
C GLY A 18 14.25 0.19 9.46
N GLU A 19 14.86 -0.90 9.94
CA GLU A 19 16.25 -1.20 9.59
C GLU A 19 16.33 -1.65 8.10
N PRO A 20 17.25 -1.07 7.30
CA PRO A 20 17.44 -1.46 5.90
C PRO A 20 17.99 -2.88 5.79
N PHE A 21 17.71 -3.56 4.68
CA PHE A 21 18.34 -4.84 4.42
C PHE A 21 19.87 -4.71 4.25
N PRO A 22 20.66 -5.66 4.77
CA PRO A 22 22.11 -5.53 4.78
C PRO A 22 22.77 -5.64 3.39
N TRP A 23 22.02 -6.09 2.38
CA TRP A 23 22.48 -6.22 0.99
C TRP A 23 22.01 -5.08 0.07
N ILE A 24 21.40 -4.02 0.61
CA ILE A 24 21.07 -2.84 -0.20
C ILE A 24 22.36 -2.21 -0.71
N VAL A 25 22.44 -2.07 -2.03
CA VAL A 25 23.54 -1.36 -2.70
C VAL A 25 23.11 0.06 -3.10
N SER A 26 21.84 0.23 -3.46
CA SER A 26 21.23 1.52 -3.81
C SER A 26 19.74 1.45 -3.51
N ASP A 27 19.20 2.53 -2.96
CA ASP A 27 17.76 2.77 -2.86
C ASP A 27 17.37 3.98 -3.71
N PHE A 28 16.08 4.06 -4.04
CA PHE A 28 15.49 5.22 -4.69
C PHE A 28 14.11 5.41 -4.09
N GLY A 29 13.99 6.43 -3.23
CA GLY A 29 12.81 6.64 -2.42
C GLY A 29 11.60 7.05 -3.24
N LEU A 30 10.39 6.81 -2.71
CA LEU A 30 9.16 7.27 -3.36
C LEU A 30 9.12 8.79 -3.52
N VAL A 31 9.69 9.55 -2.56
CA VAL A 31 9.77 11.01 -2.61
C VAL A 31 10.64 11.45 -3.78
N ASP A 32 11.87 10.93 -3.89
CA ASP A 32 12.78 11.22 -5.00
C ASP A 32 12.17 10.80 -6.35
N ALA A 33 11.45 9.68 -6.38
CA ALA A 33 10.76 9.21 -7.57
C ALA A 33 9.61 10.13 -8.01
N ILE A 34 8.96 10.82 -7.08
CA ILE A 34 7.93 11.83 -7.38
C ILE A 34 8.60 13.10 -7.88
N GLU A 35 9.63 13.59 -7.20
CA GLU A 35 10.31 14.84 -7.52
C GLU A 35 11.06 14.79 -8.86
N SER A 36 11.59 13.62 -9.21
CA SER A 36 12.21 13.35 -10.52
C SER A 36 11.21 13.12 -11.66
N GLY A 37 9.90 13.07 -11.37
CA GLY A 37 8.85 12.87 -12.37
C GLY A 37 8.69 11.43 -12.88
N ILE A 38 9.40 10.47 -12.28
CA ILE A 38 9.34 9.04 -12.65
C ILE A 38 8.02 8.43 -12.16
N THR A 39 7.54 8.81 -10.98
CA THR A 39 6.31 8.30 -10.36
C THR A 39 5.17 9.32 -10.38
N LYS A 40 3.93 8.84 -10.37
CA LYS A 40 2.72 9.68 -10.39
C LYS A 40 2.28 9.98 -8.97
N ILE A 41 1.87 11.22 -8.74
CA ILE A 41 1.40 11.68 -7.43
C ILE A 41 0.00 11.11 -7.19
N PRO A 42 -0.24 10.39 -6.09
CA PRO A 42 -1.57 9.90 -5.76
C PRO A 42 -2.48 11.09 -5.41
N ARG A 43 -3.65 11.14 -6.03
CA ARG A 43 -4.67 12.19 -5.79
C ARG A 43 -5.92 11.54 -5.23
N LEU A 44 -6.51 12.17 -4.21
CA LEU A 44 -7.75 11.72 -3.62
C LEU A 44 -8.93 12.26 -4.45
N PRO A 45 -9.87 11.40 -4.88
CA PRO A 45 -11.05 11.85 -5.63
C PRO A 45 -11.96 12.71 -4.74
N VAL A 46 -12.20 13.96 -5.12
CA VAL A 46 -13.05 14.90 -4.37
C VAL A 46 -14.41 15.15 -5.02
N SER A 47 -14.57 14.80 -6.30
CA SER A 47 -15.82 14.92 -7.04
C SER A 47 -15.96 13.79 -8.07
N ASP A 48 -17.20 13.49 -8.43
CA ASP A 48 -17.56 12.55 -9.48
C ASP A 48 -18.79 13.08 -10.25
N THR A 49 -18.95 12.64 -11.50
CA THR A 49 -20.05 13.00 -12.41
C THR A 49 -21.42 12.45 -11.99
N THR A 50 -21.45 11.58 -10.98
CA THR A 50 -22.65 10.94 -10.45
C THR A 50 -23.52 11.86 -9.59
N GLY A 51 -23.01 13.03 -9.19
CA GLY A 51 -23.75 13.99 -8.36
C GLY A 51 -23.99 13.56 -6.91
N GLN A 52 -23.39 12.45 -6.48
CA GLN A 52 -23.47 12.00 -5.09
C GLN A 52 -22.54 12.83 -4.18
N PRO A 53 -22.90 13.05 -2.90
CA PRO A 53 -22.08 13.80 -1.95
C PRO A 53 -20.69 13.19 -1.71
N ASP A 54 -20.60 11.85 -1.71
CA ASP A 54 -19.34 11.12 -1.55
C ASP A 54 -18.91 10.56 -2.92
N PRO A 55 -17.73 10.92 -3.46
CA PRO A 55 -17.21 10.34 -4.70
C PRO A 55 -17.03 8.83 -4.58
N LYS A 56 -17.46 8.05 -5.58
CA LYS A 56 -17.42 6.58 -5.55
C LYS A 56 -16.05 5.99 -5.19
N TYR A 57 -14.98 6.60 -5.69
CA TYR A 57 -13.61 6.16 -5.47
C TYR A 57 -12.97 6.71 -4.18
N PHE A 58 -13.62 7.65 -3.47
CA PHE A 58 -13.10 8.19 -2.22
C PHE A 58 -13.03 7.11 -1.13
N ARG A 59 -14.04 6.23 -1.05
CA ARG A 59 -14.08 5.09 -0.11
C ARG A 59 -13.97 3.75 -0.82
N LEU A 60 -13.06 3.66 -1.80
CA LEU A 60 -12.91 2.49 -2.66
C LEU A 60 -12.85 1.17 -1.89
N TRP A 61 -12.00 1.09 -0.86
CA TRP A 61 -11.84 -0.14 -0.07
C TRP A 61 -13.13 -0.56 0.64
N ARG A 62 -13.83 0.37 1.30
CA ARG A 62 -15.10 0.10 1.96
C ARG A 62 -16.12 -0.42 0.95
N ASN A 63 -16.20 0.21 -0.22
CA ASN A 63 -17.14 -0.16 -1.28
C ASN A 63 -16.84 -1.54 -1.86
N ILE A 64 -15.57 -1.89 -2.07
CA ILE A 64 -15.18 -3.22 -2.57
C ILE A 64 -15.44 -4.30 -1.52
N THR A 65 -15.14 -4.02 -0.25
CA THR A 65 -15.21 -5.04 0.83
C THR A 65 -16.60 -5.33 1.35
N GLN A 66 -17.55 -4.42 1.12
CA GLN A 66 -18.93 -4.53 1.61
C GLN A 66 -19.61 -5.81 1.11
N ASP A 67 -19.39 -6.15 -0.16
CA ASP A 67 -20.05 -7.29 -0.84
C ASP A 67 -19.17 -8.55 -0.93
N LEU A 68 -17.97 -8.55 -0.32
CA LEU A 68 -17.10 -9.72 -0.31
C LEU A 68 -17.69 -10.86 0.54
N VAL A 69 -17.71 -12.06 -0.03
CA VAL A 69 -18.06 -13.30 0.66
C VAL A 69 -17.00 -13.58 1.76
N ALA A 70 -17.41 -14.25 2.85
CA ALA A 70 -16.54 -14.49 4.00
C ALA A 70 -15.16 -15.12 3.67
N GLY A 71 -15.09 -15.99 2.64
CA GLY A 71 -13.84 -16.60 2.19
C GLY A 71 -12.90 -15.68 1.40
N GLN A 72 -13.39 -14.53 0.91
CA GLN A 72 -12.60 -13.54 0.17
C GLN A 72 -12.08 -12.42 1.08
N ARG A 73 -12.57 -12.33 2.31
CA ARG A 73 -12.07 -11.38 3.30
C ARG A 73 -10.78 -11.91 3.91
N LEU A 74 -9.75 -11.07 3.96
CA LEU A 74 -8.50 -11.42 4.65
C LEU A 74 -8.82 -11.76 6.11
N SER A 75 -8.59 -13.02 6.48
CA SER A 75 -8.78 -13.46 7.86
C SER A 75 -7.55 -13.06 8.67
N ASN A 76 -7.71 -12.21 9.67
CA ASN A 76 -6.66 -11.90 10.65
C ASN A 76 -6.31 -13.09 11.58
N LYS A 77 -6.79 -14.30 11.28
CA LYS A 77 -6.38 -15.51 12.00
C LYS A 77 -4.93 -15.83 11.65
N ARG A 78 -4.07 -15.88 12.67
CA ARG A 78 -2.71 -16.42 12.52
C ARG A 78 -2.78 -17.78 11.81
N PRO A 79 -1.92 -18.05 10.82
CA PRO A 79 -1.77 -19.40 10.29
C PRO A 79 -1.52 -20.33 11.48
N LYS A 80 -2.29 -21.41 11.58
CA LYS A 80 -1.99 -22.45 12.58
C LYS A 80 -0.62 -23.05 12.21
N PRO A 81 0.24 -23.33 13.21
CA PRO A 81 1.53 -23.94 12.97
C PRO A 81 1.41 -25.29 12.25
#